data_AF-A0A8J9X6F0-F1
#
_entry.id   AF-A0A8J9X6F0-F1
#
_cell.length_a   1.000
_cell.length_b   1.000
_cell.length_c   1.000
_cell.angle_alpha   90.00
_cell.angle_beta   90.00
_cell.angle_gamma   90.00
#
_symmetry.space_group_name_H-M   'P 1'
#
loop_
_entity.id
_entity.type
_entity.pdbx_description
1 polymer ?
#
loop_
_entity_poly.entity_id
_entity_poly.type
_entity_poly.pdbx_seq_one_letter_code
_entity_poly.pdbx_strand_id
1 'polypeptide(L)' 'TKCLIFAQFIQSLDVVEKLLFKPHIPSLKYLRLDGRVPARRRYAIAEEFNRNDEIKVLLLTTRVGGLGLNLT' A
#
# COMPACT_ATOMS: atom_id res chain seq x y z
N THR A 1 9.45 12.24 -0.79
CA THR A 1 9.04 11.60 0.48
C THR A 1 7.94 10.59 0.22
N LYS A 2 8.06 9.39 0.80
CA LYS A 2 7.06 8.32 0.70
C LYS A 2 6.33 8.14 2.03
N CYS A 3 5.12 7.59 2.00
CA CYS A 3 4.28 7.38 3.17
C CYS A 3 3.74 5.94 3.20
N LEU A 4 3.66 5.37 4.41
CA LEU A 4 3.07 4.06 4.66
C LEU A 4 1.83 4.23 5.52
N ILE A 5 0.73 3.60 5.11
CA ILE A 5 -0.52 3.58 5.88
C ILE A 5 -0.78 2.16 6.33
N PHE A 6 -0.78 1.95 7.64
CA PHE A 6 -1.02 0.65 8.25
C PHE A 6 -2.44 0.53 8.78
N ALA A 7 -3.05 -0.61 8.54
CA ALA A 7 -4.31 -1.00 9.18
C ALA A 7 -4.27 -2.45 9.67
N GLN A 8 -5.07 -2.76 10.69
CA GLN A 8 -5.29 -4.15 11.10
C GLN A 8 -6.26 -4.85 10.14
N PHE A 9 -7.27 -4.12 9.65
CA PHE A 9 -8.33 -4.66 8.81
C PHE A 9 -8.23 -4.17 7.37
N ILE A 10 -8.52 -5.08 6.43
CA ILE A 10 -8.59 -4.82 5.00
C ILE A 10 -9.68 -3.78 4.68
N GLN A 11 -10.81 -3.83 5.40
CA GLN A 11 -11.91 -2.88 5.23
C GLN A 11 -11.51 -1.45 5.58
N SER A 12 -10.59 -1.25 6.54
CA SER A 12 -10.09 0.09 6.86
C SER A 12 -9.32 0.69 5.69
N LEU A 13 -8.53 -0.11 4.97
CA LEU A 13 -7.87 0.33 3.74
C LEU A 13 -8.90 0.62 2.63
N ASP A 14 -9.93 -0.22 2.50
CA ASP A 14 -11.04 0.00 1.55
C ASP A 14 -11.71 1.38 1.78
N VAL A 15 -11.90 1.77 3.05
CA VAL A 15 -12.47 3.08 3.43
C VAL A 15 -11.54 4.23 3.06
N VAL A 16 -10.24 4.13 3.35
CA VAL A 16 -9.25 5.17 2.98
C VAL A 16 -9.26 5.40 1.47
N GLU A 17 -9.24 4.33 0.67
CA GLU A 17 -9.27 4.47 -0.78
C GLU A 17 -10.58 5.10 -1.28
N LYS A 18 -11.73 4.60 -0.80
CA LYS A 18 -13.03 5.00 -1.33
C LYS A 18 -13.47 6.38 -0.86
N LEU A 19 -13.18 6.75 0.39
CA LEU A 19 -13.69 7.97 0.99
C LEU A 19 -12.66 9.11 1.00
N LEU A 20 -11.35 8.80 1.04
CA LEU A 20 -10.31 9.82 1.05
C LEU A 20 -9.65 9.96 -0.32
N PHE A 21 -9.00 8.91 -0.82
CA PHE A 21 -8.15 9.04 -2.00
C PHE A 21 -8.94 9.34 -3.27
N LYS A 22 -9.94 8.51 -3.58
CA LYS A 22 -10.71 8.68 -4.83
C LYS A 22 -11.42 10.03 -4.93
N PRO A 23 -12.11 10.53 -3.88
CA PRO A 23 -12.87 11.78 -4.01
C PRO A 23 -12.01 13.03 -3.84
N HIS A 24 -11.00 13.00 -2.97
CA HIS A 24 -10.28 14.21 -2.56
C HIS A 24 -8.86 14.30 -3.14
N ILE A 25 -8.26 13.19 -3.58
CA ILE A 25 -6.89 13.14 -4.09
C ILE A 25 -6.79 12.23 -5.32
N PRO A 26 -7.57 12.48 -6.39
CA PRO A 26 -7.69 11.56 -7.53
C PRO A 26 -6.39 11.33 -8.30
N SER A 27 -5.43 12.24 -8.21
CA SER A 27 -4.10 12.13 -8.85
C SER A 27 -3.08 11.35 -8.02
N LEU A 28 -3.41 10.95 -6.78
CA LEU A 28 -2.50 10.22 -5.92
C LEU A 28 -2.25 8.82 -6.47
N LYS A 29 -0.99 8.53 -6.81
CA LYS A 29 -0.55 7.17 -7.15
C LYS A 29 -0.13 6.43 -5.89
N TYR A 30 -0.77 5.30 -5.65
CA TYR A 30 -0.54 4.47 -4.47
C TYR A 30 -0.59 2.98 -4.82
N LEU A 31 0.03 2.16 -3.98
CA LEU A 31 -0.03 0.71 -4.06
C LEU A 31 -0.70 0.14 -2.82
N ARG A 32 -1.10 -1.13 -2.90
CA ARG A 32 -1.74 -1.84 -1.81
C ARG A 32 -1.17 -3.24 -1.63
N LEU A 33 -0.88 -3.57 -0.37
CA LEU A 33 -0.27 -4.84 0.03
C LEU A 33 -0.98 -5.35 1.30
N ASP A 34 -1.97 -6.21 1.07
CA ASP A 34 -2.77 -6.82 2.13
C ASP A 34 -2.94 -8.34 1.93
N GLY A 35 -3.75 -8.97 2.78
CA GLY A 35 -3.99 -10.40 2.75
C GLY A 35 -4.60 -10.94 1.44
N ARG A 36 -5.19 -10.08 0.59
CA ARG A 36 -5.73 -10.49 -0.72
C ARG A 36 -4.63 -10.60 -1.78
N VAL A 37 -3.48 -9.96 -1.58
CA VAL A 37 -2.35 -10.02 -2.51
C VAL A 37 -1.64 -11.38 -2.38
N PRO A 38 -1.55 -12.17 -3.47
CA PRO A 38 -0.83 -13.44 -3.48
C PRO A 38 0.64 -13.24 -3.09
N ALA A 39 1.20 -14.16 -2.29
CA ALA A 39 2.56 -14.05 -1.76
C ALA A 39 3.61 -13.74 -2.86
N ARG A 40 3.53 -14.43 -4.00
CA ARG A 40 4.42 -14.24 -5.16
C ARG A 40 4.44 -12.83 -5.74
N ARG A 41 3.40 -12.01 -5.52
CA ARG A 41 3.31 -10.62 -6.01
C ARG A 41 3.79 -9.59 -5.01
N ARG A 42 3.90 -9.94 -3.73
CA ARG A 42 4.20 -8.99 -2.65
C ARG A 42 5.56 -8.34 -2.82
N TYR A 43 6.57 -9.14 -3.20
CA TYR A 43 7.91 -8.64 -3.47
C TYR A 43 7.94 -7.62 -4.62
N ALA A 44 7.27 -7.94 -5.73
CA ALA A 44 7.20 -7.04 -6.88
C ALA A 44 6.54 -5.69 -6.55
N ILE A 45 5.48 -5.69 -5.74
CA ILE A 45 4.83 -4.45 -5.27
C ILE A 45 5.77 -3.63 -4.38
N ALA A 46 6.53 -4.27 -3.49
CA ALA A 46 7.51 -3.59 -2.65
C ALA A 46 8.65 -2.99 -3.49
N GLU A 47 9.18 -3.73 -4.46
CA GLU A 47 10.18 -3.19 -5.39
C GLU A 47 9.63 -2.04 -6.23
N GLU A 48 8.40 -2.15 -6.74
CA GLU A 48 7.77 -1.07 -7.49
C GLU A 48 7.61 0.19 -6.64
N PHE A 49 7.17 0.05 -5.39
CA PHE A 49 7.11 1.15 -4.45
C PHE A 49 8.49 1.77 -4.19
N ASN A 50 9.54 0.97 -4.06
CA ASN A 50 10.90 1.46 -3.81
C ASN A 50 11.48 2.19 -5.03
N ARG A 51 11.25 1.69 -6.24
CA ARG A 51 11.85 2.21 -7.48
C ARG A 51 11.08 3.33 -8.15
N ASN A 52 9.74 3.36 -8.01
CA ASN A 52 8.90 4.33 -8.69
C ASN A 52 8.64 5.55 -7.80
N ASP A 53 9.33 6.65 -8.07
CA ASP A 53 9.16 7.89 -7.34
C ASP A 53 7.79 8.55 -7.53
N GLU A 54 7.01 8.20 -8.55
CA GLU A 54 5.66 8.73 -8.71
C GLU A 54 4.68 8.13 -7.69
N ILE A 55 4.98 6.94 -7.15
CA ILE A 55 4.15 6.26 -6.16
C ILE A 55 4.52 6.78 -4.77
N LYS A 56 3.60 7.52 -4.15
CA LYS A 56 3.88 8.21 -2.88
C LYS A 56 3.37 7.46 -1.65
N VAL A 57 2.40 6.56 -1.82
CA VAL A 57 1.73 5.88 -0.71
C VAL A 57 1.67 4.38 -0.92
N LEU A 58 1.92 3.62 0.14
CA LEU A 58 1.67 2.19 0.19
C LEU A 58 0.71 1.86 1.35
N LEU A 59 -0.44 1.27 1.02
CA LEU A 59 -1.45 0.78 1.96
C LEU A 59 -1.10 -0.65 2.39
N LEU A 60 -1.03 -0.89 3.69
CA LEU A 60 -0.52 -2.12 4.28
C LEU A 60 -1.47 -2.66 5.34
N THR A 61 -1.72 -3.97 5.33
CA THR A 61 -2.17 -4.63 6.58
C THR A 61 -0.95 -5.05 7.41
N THR A 62 -0.99 -4.82 8.71
CA THR A 62 0.08 -5.18 9.67
C THR A 62 0.57 -6.62 9.52
N ARG A 63 -0.35 -7.55 9.26
CA ARG A 63 -0.05 -8.98 9.03
C ARG A 63 0.91 -9.22 7.86
N VAL A 64 0.82 -8.41 6.80
CA VAL A 64 1.67 -8.55 5.61
C VAL A 64 2.93 -7.69 5.74
N GLY A 65 2.87 -6.57 6.46
CA GLY A 65 4.06 -5.78 6.81
C GLY A 65 5.08 -6.56 7.67
N GLY A 66 4.62 -7.50 8.49
CA GLY A 66 5.48 -8.36 9.32
C GLY A 66 6.24 -9.47 8.57
N LEU A 67 6.19 -9.53 7.24
CA LEU A 67 6.82 -10.60 6.43
C LEU A 67 8.26 -10.29 6.02
N GLY A 68 8.86 -9.20 6.49
CA GLY A 68 10.26 -8.85 6.18
C GLY A 68 10.46 -8.26 4.78
N LEU A 69 9.46 -7.55 4.24
CA LEU A 69 9.64 -6.77 3.02
C LEU A 69 10.45 -5.51 3.33
N ASN A 70 11.58 -5.30 2.64
CA ASN A 70 12.39 -4.10 2.78
C ASN A 70 11.78 -2.95 1.97
N LEU A 71 11.42 -1.87 2.66
CA LEU A 71 10.92 -0.63 2.06
C LEU A 71 11.97 0.46 2.27
N THR A 72 12.39 1.11 1.19
CA THR A 72 13.49 2.09 1.15
C THR A 72 13.09 3.36 0.42
#